data_AF-A0A3C1R0J5-F1
#
_entry.id   AF-A0A3C1R0J5-F1
#
_cell.length_a   1.000
_cell.length_b   1.000
_cell.length_c   1.000
_cell.angle_alpha   90.00
_cell.angle_beta   90.00
_cell.angle_gamma   90.00
#
_symmetry.space_group_name_H-M   'P 1'
#
loop_
_entity.id
_entity.type
_entity.pdbx_description
1 polymer ?
#
loop_
_entity_poly.entity_id
_entity_poly.type
_entity_poly.pdbx_seq_one_letter_code
_entity_poly.pdbx_strand_id
1 'polypeptide(L)'
;MLRFVCVALVAFAGLSMTSGQAPAHSAFKNALQKKYEFQSVSCNACHEKGKPKTERNEFGKAFDEGLSALKFDGLSITEKFESVKDNEAEKKAFEAVMAESFLAVLEEVKTKESSTGETWGAMLEAKSIEGIK
;
A
#
# COMPACT_ATOMS: atom_id res chain seq x y z
N MET A 1 -62.03 -5.19 -10.14
CA MET A 1 -61.17 -4.99 -8.96
C MET A 1 -60.27 -6.20 -8.80
N LEU A 2 -59.07 -5.99 -8.24
CA LEU A 2 -57.90 -6.90 -8.12
C LEU A 2 -57.09 -7.06 -9.43
N ARG A 3 -56.00 -6.32 -9.70
CA ARG A 3 -54.72 -6.06 -9.00
C ARG A 3 -53.71 -7.22 -9.04
N PHE A 4 -52.56 -6.90 -9.66
CA PHE A 4 -51.18 -7.30 -9.29
C PHE A 4 -50.80 -8.78 -9.55
N VAL A 5 -49.60 -9.17 -9.97
CA VAL A 5 -48.29 -8.51 -9.95
C VAL A 5 -47.31 -9.26 -10.89
N CYS A 6 -46.51 -8.53 -11.65
CA CYS A 6 -45.31 -9.01 -12.34
C CYS A 6 -44.19 -9.27 -11.33
N VAL A 7 -43.55 -10.44 -11.34
CA VAL A 7 -42.19 -10.61 -10.80
C VAL A 7 -41.41 -11.59 -11.67
N ALA A 8 -40.72 -11.06 -12.69
CA ALA A 8 -39.59 -11.74 -13.31
C ALA A 8 -38.34 -11.34 -12.52
N LEU A 9 -37.89 -12.25 -11.65
CA LEU A 9 -36.73 -12.07 -10.78
C LEU A 9 -35.47 -12.36 -11.59
N VAL A 10 -34.92 -11.33 -12.24
CA VAL A 10 -33.64 -11.42 -12.96
C VAL A 10 -32.52 -11.41 -11.93
N ALA A 11 -31.94 -12.58 -11.69
CA ALA A 11 -30.74 -12.76 -10.88
C ALA A 11 -29.51 -12.20 -11.61
N PHE A 12 -29.24 -10.91 -11.43
CA PHE A 12 -27.91 -10.35 -11.73
C PHE A 12 -27.03 -10.58 -10.49
N ALA A 13 -26.34 -11.72 -10.47
CA ALA A 13 -25.25 -11.94 -9.53
C ALA A 13 -24.11 -10.97 -9.90
N GLY A 14 -24.06 -9.85 -9.17
CA GLY A 14 -22.94 -8.93 -9.20
C GLY A 14 -21.69 -9.65 -8.72
N LEU A 15 -20.82 -10.02 -9.66
CA LEU A 15 -19.40 -10.27 -9.40
C LEU A 15 -18.77 -8.93 -8.99
N SER A 16 -19.01 -8.53 -7.74
CA SER A 16 -18.23 -7.51 -7.06
C SER A 16 -16.82 -8.07 -6.92
N MET A 17 -15.96 -7.78 -7.89
CA MET A 17 -14.52 -7.92 -7.74
C MET A 17 -14.09 -6.98 -6.62
N THR A 18 -14.08 -7.49 -5.39
CA THR A 18 -13.44 -6.82 -4.27
C THR A 18 -11.95 -6.81 -4.58
N SER A 19 -11.47 -5.70 -5.11
CA SER A 19 -10.05 -5.41 -5.21
C SER A 19 -9.52 -5.24 -3.78
N GLY A 20 -9.32 -6.36 -3.08
CA GLY A 20 -8.74 -6.38 -1.75
C GLY A 20 -7.48 -5.52 -1.77
N GLN A 21 -7.47 -4.44 -1.00
CA GLN A 21 -6.22 -3.82 -0.63
C GLN A 21 -5.44 -4.89 0.12
N ALA A 22 -4.32 -5.37 -0.44
CA ALA A 22 -3.49 -6.32 0.28
C ALA A 22 -3.08 -5.64 1.61
N PRO A 23 -3.39 -6.23 2.78
CA PRO A 23 -3.39 -5.50 4.06
C PRO A 23 -2.00 -5.01 4.51
N ALA A 24 -0.93 -5.56 3.94
CA ALA A 24 0.43 -5.01 4.02
C ALA A 24 0.50 -3.51 3.63
N HIS A 25 -0.30 -3.06 2.66
CA HIS A 25 -0.26 -1.67 2.19
C HIS A 25 -0.83 -0.68 3.20
N SER A 26 -1.75 -1.10 4.07
CA SER A 26 -2.28 -0.22 5.13
C SER A 26 -1.20 0.15 6.13
N ALA A 27 -0.30 -0.78 6.49
CA ALA A 27 0.79 -0.51 7.42
C ALA A 27 1.73 0.59 6.88
N PHE A 28 2.22 0.45 5.64
CA PHE A 28 3.10 1.43 5.02
C PHE A 28 2.43 2.78 4.80
N LYS A 29 1.19 2.75 4.28
CA LYS A 29 0.38 3.96 4.08
C LYS A 29 0.23 4.73 5.39
N ASN A 30 -0.21 4.05 6.46
CA ASN A 30 -0.45 4.68 7.75
C ASN A 30 0.84 5.21 8.36
N ALA A 31 1.97 4.51 8.18
CA ALA A 31 3.28 4.95 8.62
C ALA A 31 3.70 6.27 7.95
N LEU A 32 3.57 6.37 6.62
CA LEU A 32 3.84 7.61 5.88
C LEU A 32 2.94 8.76 6.31
N GLN A 33 1.62 8.51 6.37
CA GLN A 33 0.65 9.51 6.79
C GLN A 33 0.96 10.04 8.18
N LYS A 34 1.34 9.16 9.11
CA LYS A 34 1.67 9.56 10.48
C LYS A 34 2.99 10.33 10.54
N LYS A 35 4.02 9.92 9.80
CA LYS A 35 5.35 10.56 9.86
C LYS A 35 5.36 11.99 9.30
N TYR A 36 4.62 12.24 8.23
CA TYR A 36 4.58 13.54 7.56
C TYR A 36 3.24 14.28 7.71
N GLU A 37 2.35 13.77 8.55
CA GLU A 37 1.01 14.34 8.78
C GLU A 37 0.21 14.55 7.48
N PHE A 38 0.35 13.61 6.54
CA PHE A 38 -0.41 13.64 5.28
C PHE A 38 -1.89 13.35 5.54
N GLN A 39 -2.77 14.17 4.97
CA GLN A 39 -4.21 13.97 4.96
C GLN A 39 -4.57 12.63 4.33
N SER A 40 -3.89 12.26 3.24
CA SER A 40 -4.10 10.97 2.58
C SER A 40 -2.85 10.49 1.84
N VAL A 41 -2.57 9.19 1.93
CA VAL A 41 -1.65 8.49 1.03
C VAL A 41 -2.43 7.40 0.31
N SER A 42 -2.27 7.32 -1.01
CA SER A 42 -2.88 6.28 -1.85
C SER A 42 -1.83 5.32 -2.39
N CYS A 43 -2.26 4.16 -2.91
CA CYS A 43 -1.35 3.20 -3.53
C CYS A 43 -0.53 3.81 -4.68
N ASN A 44 -1.05 4.85 -5.33
CA ASN A 44 -0.37 5.53 -6.44
C ASN A 44 0.89 6.29 -5.99
N ALA A 45 1.11 6.46 -4.68
CA ALA A 45 2.38 6.97 -4.17
C ALA A 45 3.54 6.06 -4.59
N CYS A 46 3.36 4.73 -4.58
CA CYS A 46 4.41 3.77 -4.93
C CYS A 46 4.13 2.99 -6.23
N HIS A 47 2.89 2.98 -6.71
CA HIS A 47 2.46 2.20 -7.87
C HIS A 47 2.07 3.09 -9.04
N GLU A 48 2.29 2.59 -10.25
CA GLU A 48 1.89 3.29 -11.45
C GLU A 48 0.36 3.35 -11.56
N LYS A 49 -0.16 4.57 -11.77
CA LYS A 49 -1.61 4.79 -11.82
C LYS A 49 -2.21 4.15 -13.07
N GLY A 50 -3.28 3.37 -12.87
CA GLY A 50 -3.93 2.64 -13.96
C GLY A 50 -3.17 1.41 -14.43
N LYS A 51 -2.08 1.03 -13.75
CA LYS A 51 -1.31 -0.20 -14.00
C LYS A 51 -1.54 -1.23 -12.90
N PRO A 52 -1.17 -2.50 -13.13
CA PRO A 52 -1.18 -3.52 -12.08
C PRO A 52 -0.28 -3.12 -10.90
N LYS A 53 -0.63 -3.56 -9.68
CA LYS A 53 0.15 -3.26 -8.45
C LYS A 53 1.57 -3.83 -8.45
N THR A 54 1.89 -4.73 -9.38
CA THR A 54 3.27 -5.19 -9.59
C THR A 54 4.13 -4.13 -10.27
N GLU A 55 3.53 -3.18 -10.98
CA GLU A 55 4.24 -2.05 -11.58
C GLU A 55 4.38 -0.91 -10.57
N ARG A 56 5.63 -0.66 -10.19
CA ARG A 56 6.01 0.43 -9.29
C ARG A 56 6.42 1.65 -10.08
N ASN A 57 6.05 2.82 -9.57
CA ASN A 57 6.58 4.08 -10.08
C ASN A 57 8.01 4.30 -9.59
N GLU A 58 8.62 5.42 -9.96
CA GLU A 58 10.01 5.71 -9.59
C GLU A 58 10.24 5.72 -8.07
N PHE A 59 9.34 6.37 -7.32
CA PHE A 59 9.41 6.39 -5.85
C PHE A 59 9.27 4.99 -5.26
N GLY A 60 8.30 4.19 -5.73
CA GLY A 60 8.11 2.81 -5.28
C GLY A 60 9.28 1.89 -5.61
N LYS A 61 9.97 2.11 -6.74
CA LYS A 61 11.20 1.38 -7.09
C LYS A 61 12.35 1.73 -6.14
N ALA A 62 12.42 2.96 -5.64
CA ALA A 62 13.46 3.35 -4.69
C ALA A 62 13.40 2.54 -3.37
N PHE A 63 12.21 2.06 -2.99
CA PHE A 63 12.00 1.16 -1.84
C PHE A 63 12.28 -0.31 -2.12
N ASP A 64 12.28 -0.75 -3.38
CA ASP A 64 12.25 -2.18 -3.72
C ASP A 64 13.50 -2.91 -3.21
N GLU A 65 14.67 -2.29 -3.35
CA GLU A 65 15.94 -2.81 -2.84
C GLU A 65 15.92 -3.00 -1.32
N GLY A 66 15.56 -1.94 -0.58
CA GLY A 66 15.55 -1.97 0.89
C GLY A 66 14.51 -2.95 1.44
N LEU A 67 13.30 -2.96 0.87
CA LEU A 67 12.22 -3.84 1.35
C LEU A 67 12.41 -5.30 0.95
N SER A 68 12.97 -5.59 -0.23
CA SER A 68 13.20 -6.97 -0.69
C SER A 68 14.36 -7.65 0.04
N ALA A 69 15.32 -6.87 0.55
CA ALA A 69 16.42 -7.35 1.38
C ALA A 69 15.97 -7.77 2.79
N LEU A 70 14.83 -7.26 3.27
CA LEU A 70 14.31 -7.61 4.60
C LEU A 70 13.90 -9.08 4.65
N LYS A 71 14.35 -9.76 5.71
CA LYS A 71 13.99 -11.13 6.04
C LYS A 71 13.45 -11.20 7.46
N PHE A 72 12.36 -11.94 7.62
CA PHE A 72 11.69 -12.18 8.89
C PHE A 72 11.58 -13.68 9.08
N ASP A 73 12.43 -14.25 9.94
CA ASP A 73 12.55 -15.70 10.12
C ASP A 73 12.84 -16.46 8.80
N GLY A 74 13.66 -15.85 7.93
CA GLY A 74 14.00 -16.39 6.61
C GLY A 74 12.95 -16.14 5.51
N LEU A 75 11.79 -15.58 5.85
CA LEU A 75 10.71 -15.25 4.92
C LEU A 75 10.82 -13.80 4.43
N SER A 76 10.36 -13.52 3.21
CA SER A 76 10.11 -12.16 2.76
C SER A 76 8.97 -11.50 3.56
N ILE A 77 8.86 -10.18 3.47
CA ILE A 77 7.78 -9.43 4.12
C ILE A 77 6.39 -9.93 3.72
N THR A 78 6.21 -10.31 2.45
CA THR A 78 4.95 -10.84 1.92
C THR A 78 4.67 -12.23 2.46
N GLU A 79 5.65 -13.13 2.41
CA GLU A 79 5.49 -14.50 2.92
C GLU A 79 5.22 -14.50 4.44
N LYS A 80 5.95 -13.67 5.19
CA LYS A 80 5.73 -13.55 6.63
C LYS A 80 4.34 -12.99 6.93
N PHE A 81 3.91 -11.95 6.21
CA PHE A 81 2.55 -11.41 6.36
C PHE A 81 1.50 -12.48 6.08
N GLU A 82 1.64 -13.24 4.99
CA GLU A 82 0.72 -14.31 4.62
C GLU A 82 0.69 -15.43 5.67
N SER A 83 1.80 -15.72 6.36
CA SER A 83 1.84 -16.72 7.43
C SER A 83 1.07 -16.31 8.70
N VAL A 84 0.90 -15.00 8.93
CA VAL A 84 0.25 -14.47 10.15
C VAL A 84 -1.10 -13.83 9.89
N LYS A 85 -1.52 -13.66 8.62
CA LYS A 85 -2.70 -12.85 8.24
C LYS A 85 -4.01 -13.31 8.88
N ASP A 86 -4.12 -14.60 9.20
CA ASP A 86 -5.32 -15.23 9.75
C ASP A 86 -5.33 -15.20 11.29
N ASN A 87 -4.24 -14.77 11.93
CA ASN A 87 -4.15 -14.51 13.37
C ASN A 87 -4.09 -12.99 13.61
N GLU A 88 -5.16 -12.40 14.15
CA GLU A 88 -5.28 -10.94 14.29
C GLU A 88 -4.18 -10.33 15.17
N ALA A 89 -3.79 -11.00 16.26
CA ALA A 89 -2.77 -10.48 17.17
C ALA A 89 -1.37 -10.50 16.53
N GLU A 90 -1.01 -11.61 15.88
CA GLU A 90 0.27 -11.75 15.18
C GLU A 90 0.32 -10.85 13.95
N LYS A 91 -0.77 -10.73 13.20
CA LYS A 91 -0.90 -9.79 12.09
C LYS A 91 -0.66 -8.36 12.54
N LYS A 92 -1.33 -7.88 13.61
CA LYS A 92 -1.14 -6.52 14.13
C LYS A 92 0.29 -6.28 14.60
N ALA A 93 0.88 -7.25 15.30
CA ALA A 93 2.27 -7.16 15.73
C ALA A 93 3.22 -7.08 14.52
N PHE A 94 2.99 -7.88 13.49
CA PHE A 94 3.80 -7.86 12.29
C PHE A 94 3.58 -6.59 11.46
N GLU A 95 2.36 -6.06 11.36
CA GLU A 95 2.08 -4.78 10.71
C GLU A 95 2.85 -3.61 11.35
N ALA A 96 3.06 -3.64 12.67
CA ALA A 96 3.93 -2.67 13.34
C ALA A 96 5.40 -2.81 12.92
N VAL A 97 5.92 -4.03 12.87
CA VAL A 97 7.29 -4.33 12.38
C VAL A 97 7.45 -3.90 10.92
N MET A 98 6.44 -4.14 10.08
CA MET A 98 6.41 -3.71 8.69
C MET A 98 6.48 -2.18 8.59
N ALA A 99 5.68 -1.46 9.38
CA ALA A 99 5.69 0.00 9.42
C ALA A 99 7.06 0.55 9.85
N GLU A 100 7.65 0.01 10.92
CA GLU A 100 8.98 0.42 11.41
C GLU A 100 10.07 0.15 10.37
N SER A 101 10.09 -1.04 9.78
CA SER A 101 11.06 -1.41 8.75
C SER A 101 10.92 -0.54 7.50
N PHE A 102 9.68 -0.23 7.10
CA PHE A 102 9.41 0.69 5.99
C PHE A 102 9.95 2.10 6.29
N LEU A 103 9.74 2.60 7.51
CA LEU A 103 10.28 3.91 7.91
C LEU A 103 11.81 3.92 7.99
N ALA A 104 12.43 2.80 8.35
CA ALA A 104 13.89 2.67 8.32
C ALA A 104 14.42 2.75 6.87
N VAL A 105 13.82 2.01 5.93
CA VAL A 105 14.16 2.10 4.50
C VAL A 105 13.92 3.50 3.96
N LEU A 106 12.85 4.17 4.41
CA LEU A 106 12.57 5.55 4.01
C LEU A 106 13.70 6.53 4.36
N GLU A 107 14.42 6.32 5.47
CA GLU A 107 15.55 7.20 5.85
C GLU A 107 16.69 7.15 4.82
N GLU A 108 16.86 6.04 4.12
CA GLU A 108 17.78 5.94 2.99
C GLU A 108 17.15 6.51 1.71
N VAL A 109 15.92 6.10 1.40
CA VAL A 109 15.21 6.54 0.19
C VAL A 109 15.10 8.05 0.10
N LYS A 110 14.84 8.74 1.22
CA LYS A 110 14.69 10.20 1.24
C LYS A 110 15.95 10.95 0.80
N THR A 111 17.12 10.30 0.83
CA THR A 111 18.40 10.89 0.40
C THR A 111 18.70 10.63 -1.08
N LYS A 112 17.99 9.68 -1.72
CA LYS A 112 18.14 9.38 -3.14
C LYS A 112 17.48 10.49 -3.98
N GLU A 113 18.10 10.81 -5.11
CA GLU A 113 17.54 11.74 -6.11
C GLU A 113 16.53 11.03 -7.00
N SER A 114 15.50 11.77 -7.41
CA SER A 114 14.58 11.39 -8.47
C SER A 114 15.15 11.79 -9.84
N SER A 115 14.49 11.37 -10.90
CA SER A 115 14.80 11.74 -12.29
C SER A 115 14.72 13.24 -12.56
N THR A 116 14.08 14.04 -11.70
CA THR A 116 14.03 15.50 -11.80
C THR A 116 15.18 16.21 -11.06
N GLY A 117 16.03 15.46 -10.34
CA GLY A 117 17.15 15.99 -9.55
C GLY A 117 16.75 16.47 -8.15
N GLU A 118 15.48 16.35 -7.75
CA GLU A 118 15.05 16.58 -6.37
C GLU A 118 15.19 15.31 -5.54
N THR A 119 15.50 15.42 -4.25
CA THR A 119 15.50 14.26 -3.36
C THR A 119 14.08 13.83 -3.04
N TRP A 120 13.86 12.52 -2.85
CA TRP A 120 12.55 12.03 -2.43
C TRP A 120 12.09 12.62 -1.08
N GLY A 121 13.04 12.97 -0.19
CA GLY A 121 12.75 13.68 1.05
C GLY A 121 12.12 15.05 0.82
N ALA A 122 12.72 15.86 -0.06
CA ALA A 122 12.18 17.16 -0.42
C ALA A 122 10.78 17.04 -1.06
N MET A 123 10.59 16.06 -1.93
CA MET A 123 9.29 15.81 -2.57
C MET A 123 8.20 15.35 -1.58
N LEU A 124 8.57 14.58 -0.55
CA LEU A 124 7.66 14.18 0.53
C LEU A 124 7.24 15.39 1.37
N GLU A 125 8.19 16.23 1.78
CA GLU A 125 7.90 17.45 2.55
C GLU A 125 7.03 18.44 1.75
N ALA A 126 7.29 18.56 0.44
CA ALA A 126 6.52 19.39 -0.47
C ALA A 126 5.18 18.77 -0.89
N LYS A 127 4.89 17.52 -0.50
CA LYS A 127 3.71 16.75 -0.93
C LYS A 127 3.56 16.68 -2.46
N SER A 128 4.67 16.67 -3.20
CA SER A 128 4.68 16.71 -4.67
C SER A 128 4.64 15.32 -5.33
N ILE A 129 4.70 14.24 -4.54
CA ILE A 129 4.57 12.86 -5.02
C ILE A 129 3.09 12.56 -5.32
N GLU A 130 2.80 12.02 -6.51
CA GLU A 130 1.43 11.65 -6.88
C GLU A 130 0.80 10.71 -5.86
N GLY A 131 -0.43 10.98 -5.45
CA GLY A 131 -1.15 10.14 -4.50
C GLY A 131 -0.90 10.47 -3.03
N ILE A 132 -0.14 11.53 -2.74
CA ILE A 132 -0.01 12.17 -1.41
C ILE A 132 -0.82 13.47 -1.36
N LYS A 133 -1.52 13.73 -0.25
CA LYS A 133 -2.22 14.99 0.07
C LYS A 133 -2.04 15.33 1.55
#